data_AF-A0A949Q9J7-F1
#
_entry.id   AF-A0A949Q9J7-F1
#
_cell.length_a   1.000
_cell.length_b   1.000
_cell.length_c   1.000
_cell.angle_alpha   90.00
_cell.angle_beta   90.00
_cell.angle_gamma   90.00
#
_symmetry.space_group_name_H-M   'P 1'
#
loop_
_entity.id
_entity.type
_entity.pdbx_description
1 polymer ?
#
loop_
_entity_poly.entity_id
_entity_poly.type
_entity_poly.pdbx_seq_one_letter_code
_entity_poly.pdbx_strand_id
1 'polypeptide(L)'
;MLAYPMLAEAVVRDDRHALATFGAAHLSAQHFLQSDIYASSGDVLWSSAEALNPVPLIGVGRLAGMLRDSRSLAGAHALTGGHLAILGGVALSANGKEEVHGRPVGILAAAVPLSEALSAFQSVVGGRVYAQDLNGQLLFGRDDNTWRAAQT
;
A
#
# COMPACT_ATOMS: atom_id res chain seq x y z
N MET A 1 -5.07 -13.28 -6.53
CA MET A 1 -6.29 -12.58 -6.05
C MET A 1 -6.43 -12.88 -4.58
N LEU A 2 -6.06 -11.95 -3.69
CA LEU A 2 -6.30 -12.10 -2.26
C LEU A 2 -7.77 -11.75 -2.01
N ALA A 3 -8.63 -12.77 -1.99
CA ALA A 3 -10.03 -12.58 -1.70
C ALA A 3 -10.20 -12.48 -0.18
N TYR A 4 -10.49 -11.28 0.32
CA TYR A 4 -11.15 -11.08 1.60
C TYR A 4 -12.61 -10.72 1.29
N PRO A 5 -13.51 -11.71 1.06
CA PRO A 5 -14.89 -11.43 0.67
C PRO A 5 -15.57 -10.51 1.68
N MET A 6 -15.27 -10.71 2.97
CA MET A 6 -15.78 -9.89 4.07
C MET A 6 -15.31 -8.43 4.02
N LEU A 7 -14.10 -8.15 3.53
CA LEU A 7 -13.62 -6.77 3.38
C LEU A 7 -14.35 -6.06 2.24
N ALA A 8 -14.48 -6.72 1.09
CA ALA A 8 -15.20 -6.17 -0.05
C ALA A 8 -16.69 -5.94 0.28
N GLU A 9 -17.33 -6.86 1.00
CA GLU A 9 -18.71 -6.69 1.47
C GLU A 9 -18.86 -5.54 2.47
N ALA A 10 -17.92 -5.39 3.42
CA ALA A 10 -17.93 -4.27 4.36
C ALA A 10 -17.78 -2.91 3.64
N VAL A 11 -16.94 -2.85 2.59
CA VAL A 11 -16.83 -1.66 1.73
C VAL A 11 -18.15 -1.36 1.01
N VAL A 12 -18.80 -2.37 0.44
CA VAL A 12 -20.09 -2.21 -0.26
C VAL A 12 -21.18 -1.69 0.68
N ARG A 13 -21.17 -2.13 1.94
CA ARG A 13 -22.15 -1.72 2.96
C ARG A 13 -21.79 -0.41 3.68
N ASP A 14 -20.63 0.18 3.38
CA ASP A 14 -20.05 1.27 4.15
C ASP A 14 -20.00 0.97 5.67
N ASP A 15 -19.67 -0.28 6.03
CA ASP A 15 -19.61 -0.72 7.42
C ASP A 15 -18.30 -0.27 8.07
N ARG A 16 -18.25 1.01 8.47
CA ARG A 16 -17.08 1.65 9.08
C ARG A 16 -16.57 0.91 10.30
N HIS A 17 -17.45 0.28 11.07
CA HIS A 17 -17.05 -0.47 12.25
C HIS A 17 -16.29 -1.73 11.86
N ALA A 18 -16.84 -2.54 10.94
CA ALA A 18 -16.16 -3.73 10.44
C ALA A 18 -14.82 -3.39 9.77
N LEU A 19 -14.77 -2.30 8.99
CA LEU A 19 -13.54 -1.81 8.36
C LEU A 19 -12.50 -1.37 9.40
N ALA A 20 -12.91 -0.71 10.49
CA ALA A 20 -12.01 -0.33 11.56
C ALA A 20 -11.46 -1.55 12.32
N THR A 21 -12.29 -2.55 12.62
CA THR A 21 -11.85 -3.81 13.24
C THR A 21 -10.85 -4.54 12.33
N PHE A 22 -11.14 -4.63 11.04
CA PHE A 22 -10.23 -5.23 10.06
C PHE A 22 -8.91 -4.46 9.98
N GLY A 23 -8.97 -3.14 9.85
CA GLY A 23 -7.80 -2.28 9.74
C GLY A 23 -6.90 -2.37 10.97
N ALA A 24 -7.46 -2.33 12.17
CA ALA A 24 -6.70 -2.50 13.40
C ALA A 24 -6.02 -3.87 13.51
N ALA A 25 -6.73 -4.94 13.12
CA ALA A 25 -6.22 -6.31 13.23
C ALA A 25 -5.14 -6.65 12.18
N HIS A 26 -5.24 -6.10 10.98
CA HIS A 26 -4.44 -6.56 9.83
C HIS A 26 -3.53 -5.51 9.20
N LEU A 27 -3.86 -4.22 9.32
CA LEU A 27 -3.15 -3.13 8.64
C LEU A 27 -2.33 -2.29 9.63
N SER A 28 -2.87 -2.00 10.81
CA SER A 28 -2.16 -1.25 11.86
C SER A 28 -1.06 -2.06 12.56
N ALA A 29 -1.13 -3.39 12.51
CA ALA A 29 -0.11 -4.27 13.11
C ALA A 29 1.13 -4.48 12.22
N GLN A 30 1.13 -3.96 10.99
CA GLN A 30 2.23 -4.11 10.04
C GLN A 30 3.08 -2.83 10.01
N HIS A 31 4.34 -2.94 9.58
CA HIS A 31 5.30 -1.84 9.48
C HIS A 31 4.96 -0.80 8.37
N PHE A 32 3.68 -0.62 8.04
CA PHE A 32 3.23 0.38 7.09
C PHE A 32 3.30 1.78 7.72
N LEU A 33 3.70 2.77 6.93
CA LEU A 33 3.62 4.18 7.30
C LEU A 33 2.16 4.65 7.37
N GLN A 34 1.33 4.14 6.46
CA GLN A 34 -0.09 4.37 6.42
C GLN A 34 -0.76 3.28 5.57
N SER A 35 -2.02 2.97 5.87
CA SER A 35 -2.90 2.15 5.04
C SER A 35 -4.27 2.79 4.97
N ASP A 36 -4.87 2.76 3.79
CA ASP A 36 -6.18 3.34 3.52
C ASP A 36 -7.09 2.32 2.82
N ILE A 37 -8.37 2.35 3.17
CA ILE A 37 -9.43 1.61 2.47
C ILE A 37 -10.34 2.64 1.81
N TYR A 38 -10.54 2.51 0.50
CA TYR A 38 -11.34 3.42 -0.31
C TYR A 38 -12.61 2.75 -0.82
N ALA A 39 -13.69 3.52 -0.88
CA ALA A 39 -14.89 3.16 -1.63
C ALA A 39 -14.67 3.30 -3.13
N SER A 40 -15.56 2.70 -3.92
CA SER A 40 -15.62 2.93 -5.38
C SER A 40 -16.01 4.37 -5.77
N SER A 41 -16.57 5.16 -4.85
CA SER A 41 -16.76 6.61 -5.03
C SER A 41 -15.44 7.38 -4.99
N GLY A 42 -14.40 6.80 -4.38
CA GLY A 42 -13.13 7.43 -4.11
C GLY A 42 -12.97 7.97 -2.68
N ASP A 43 -14.01 7.85 -1.85
CA ASP A 43 -13.96 8.28 -0.45
C ASP A 43 -13.09 7.34 0.38
N VAL A 44 -12.34 7.91 1.34
CA VAL A 44 -11.61 7.12 2.33
C VAL A 44 -12.61 6.59 3.35
N LEU A 45 -12.77 5.27 3.37
CA LEU A 45 -13.64 4.56 4.31
C LEU A 45 -12.97 4.34 5.66
N TRP A 46 -11.66 4.09 5.64
CA TRP A 46 -10.83 3.92 6.83
C TRP A 46 -9.38 4.28 6.50
N SER A 47 -8.63 4.77 7.48
CA SER A 47 -7.21 5.12 7.37
C SER A 47 -6.49 4.79 8.67
N SER A 48 -5.25 4.31 8.58
CA SER A 48 -4.38 4.08 9.72
C SER A 48 -3.60 5.32 10.17
N ALA A 49 -3.64 6.42 9.41
CA ALA A 49 -2.97 7.65 9.81
C ALA A 49 -3.62 8.25 11.06
N GLU A 50 -2.80 8.65 12.02
CA GLU A 50 -3.23 9.18 13.33
C GLU A 50 -3.81 10.61 13.28
N ALA A 51 -3.77 11.25 12.10
CA ALA A 51 -4.29 12.60 11.92
C ALA A 51 -5.82 12.63 11.94
N LEU A 52 -6.39 13.66 12.57
CA LEU A 52 -7.84 13.93 12.57
C LEU A 52 -8.44 14.03 11.16
N ASN A 53 -7.67 14.56 10.20
CA ASN A 53 -8.01 14.62 8.78
C ASN A 53 -6.82 14.06 7.99
N PRO A 54 -6.74 12.75 7.78
CA PRO A 54 -5.61 12.13 7.12
C PRO A 54 -5.59 12.53 5.64
N VAL A 55 -4.39 12.82 5.13
CA VAL A 55 -4.19 13.03 3.69
C VAL A 55 -4.27 11.64 3.02
N PRO A 56 -5.14 11.44 2.02
CA PRO A 56 -5.25 10.15 1.34
C PRO A 56 -3.93 9.76 0.65
N LEU A 57 -3.54 8.50 0.79
CA LEU A 57 -2.36 7.92 0.11
C LEU A 57 -2.44 8.02 -1.42
N ILE A 58 -3.63 7.80 -1.98
CA ILE A 58 -3.87 7.80 -3.42
C ILE A 58 -4.73 9.00 -3.77
N GLY A 59 -4.16 9.94 -4.53
CA GLY A 59 -4.91 11.07 -5.08
C GLY A 59 -6.02 10.62 -6.04
N VAL A 60 -7.10 11.40 -6.09
CA VAL A 60 -8.36 11.10 -6.80
C VAL A 60 -8.15 10.64 -8.24
N GLY A 61 -7.28 11.31 -9.02
CA GLY A 61 -7.04 10.95 -10.42
C GLY A 61 -6.42 9.56 -10.61
N ARG A 62 -5.50 9.16 -9.71
CA ARG A 62 -4.87 7.84 -9.76
C ARG A 62 -5.82 6.76 -9.25
N LEU A 63 -6.59 7.07 -8.21
CA LEU A 63 -7.63 6.20 -7.67
C LEU A 63 -8.69 5.89 -8.73
N ALA A 64 -9.16 6.89 -9.48
CA ALA A 64 -10.11 6.72 -10.57
C ALA A 64 -9.59 5.80 -11.67
N GLY A 65 -8.29 5.91 -12.02
CA GLY A 65 -7.65 4.99 -12.97
C GLY A 65 -7.61 3.54 -12.48
N MET A 66 -7.29 3.33 -11.21
CA MET A 66 -7.29 2.00 -10.59
C MET A 66 -8.69 1.37 -10.55
N LEU A 67 -9.71 2.14 -10.19
CA LEU A 67 -11.11 1.69 -10.15
C LEU A 67 -11.66 1.37 -11.55
N ARG A 68 -11.26 2.12 -12.58
CA ARG A 68 -11.72 1.91 -13.95
C ARG A 68 -11.05 0.72 -14.62
N ASP A 69 -9.73 0.62 -14.48
CA ASP A 69 -8.92 -0.34 -15.25
C ASP A 69 -8.60 -1.60 -14.43
N SER A 70 -9.10 -1.69 -13.19
CA SER A 70 -8.79 -2.75 -12.21
C SER A 70 -7.28 -2.96 -12.02
N ARG A 71 -6.50 -1.88 -12.18
CA ARG A 71 -5.04 -1.93 -12.11
C ARG A 71 -4.54 -1.79 -10.69
N SER A 72 -3.58 -2.63 -10.33
CA SER A 72 -2.77 -2.45 -9.13
C SER A 72 -1.85 -1.25 -9.29
N LEU A 73 -1.59 -0.55 -8.19
CA LEU A 73 -0.57 0.48 -8.12
C LEU A 73 0.65 -0.06 -7.37
N ALA A 74 1.84 0.21 -7.89
CA ALA A 74 3.11 0.03 -7.20
C ALA A 74 4.09 1.12 -7.64
N GLY A 75 4.75 1.78 -6.70
CA GLY A 75 5.82 2.72 -7.03
C GLY A 75 6.29 3.55 -5.85
N ALA A 76 7.48 4.13 -6.01
CA ALA A 76 8.03 5.08 -5.04
C ALA A 76 7.24 6.38 -5.04
N HIS A 77 6.98 6.90 -3.85
CA HIS A 77 6.23 8.13 -3.64
C HIS A 77 6.68 8.87 -2.39
N ALA A 78 6.61 10.19 -2.45
CA ALA A 78 6.74 11.04 -1.27
C ALA A 78 5.38 11.16 -0.58
N LEU A 79 5.35 10.90 0.72
CA LEU A 79 4.19 11.11 1.57
C LEU A 79 4.25 12.48 2.24
N THR A 80 3.10 12.95 2.71
CA THR A 80 3.00 14.11 3.58
C THR A 80 3.89 13.91 4.82
N GLY A 81 4.70 14.91 5.17
CA GLY A 81 5.70 14.79 6.24
C GLY A 81 7.12 14.42 5.76
N GLY A 82 7.32 14.27 4.44
CA GLY A 82 8.66 14.10 3.85
C GLY A 82 9.18 12.67 3.83
N HIS A 83 8.37 11.69 4.25
CA HIS A 83 8.72 10.29 4.16
C HIS A 83 8.69 9.80 2.71
N LEU A 84 9.67 8.98 2.32
CA LEU A 84 9.65 8.24 1.06
C LEU A 84 9.14 6.83 1.30
N ALA A 85 8.18 6.42 0.49
CA ALA A 85 7.50 5.13 0.61
C ALA A 85 7.38 4.43 -0.74
N ILE A 86 7.26 3.10 -0.70
CA ILE A 86 6.65 2.35 -1.81
C ILE A 86 5.16 2.27 -1.52
N LEU A 87 4.36 2.89 -2.39
CA LEU A 87 2.90 2.83 -2.33
C LEU A 87 2.41 1.63 -3.15
N GLY A 88 1.70 0.73 -2.49
CA GLY A 88 0.98 -0.38 -3.09
C GLY A 88 -0.52 -0.17 -3.01
N GLY A 89 -1.28 -0.61 -4.02
CA GLY A 89 -2.74 -0.63 -3.94
C GLY A 89 -3.37 -1.70 -4.79
N VAL A 90 -4.42 -2.33 -4.29
CA VAL A 90 -5.15 -3.42 -4.93
C VAL A 90 -6.64 -3.14 -4.97
N ALA A 91 -7.26 -3.44 -6.11
CA ALA A 91 -8.71 -3.36 -6.27
C ALA A 91 -9.40 -4.48 -5.49
N LEU A 92 -10.48 -4.13 -4.78
CA LEU A 92 -11.35 -5.06 -4.07
C LEU A 92 -12.52 -5.43 -4.97
N SER A 93 -12.87 -6.72 -5.04
CA SER A 93 -14.04 -7.21 -5.78
C SER A 93 -14.91 -8.03 -4.83
N ALA A 94 -16.21 -7.75 -4.80
CA ALA A 94 -17.17 -8.55 -4.04
C ALA A 94 -17.51 -9.82 -4.83
N ASN A 95 -17.44 -10.99 -4.20
CA ASN A 95 -17.93 -12.23 -4.79
C ASN A 95 -19.32 -12.53 -4.24
N GLY A 96 -20.38 -12.35 -5.04
CA GLY A 96 -21.72 -12.72 -4.63
C GLY A 96 -22.81 -12.29 -5.60
N LYS A 97 -23.36 -13.28 -6.31
CA LYS A 97 -24.65 -13.37 -7.03
C LYS A 97 -25.29 -12.06 -7.55
N GLU A 98 -25.34 -12.03 -8.88
CA GLU A 98 -26.15 -11.19 -9.77
C GLU A 98 -25.60 -9.78 -10.10
N GLU A 99 -25.05 -9.71 -11.33
CA GLU A 99 -25.00 -8.58 -12.26
C GLU A 99 -23.85 -7.57 -12.33
N VAL A 100 -22.78 -7.64 -11.53
CA VAL A 100 -21.55 -6.89 -11.86
C VAL A 100 -20.28 -7.71 -11.59
N HIS A 101 -20.10 -8.80 -12.32
CA HIS A 101 -18.81 -9.51 -12.35
C HIS A 101 -17.74 -8.64 -13.02
N GLY A 102 -16.83 -8.06 -12.25
CA GLY A 102 -15.56 -7.51 -12.75
C GLY A 102 -15.26 -6.04 -12.42
N ARG A 103 -16.18 -5.30 -11.79
CA ARG A 103 -15.93 -3.91 -11.38
C ARG A 103 -15.43 -3.83 -9.92
N PRO A 104 -14.33 -3.13 -9.65
CA PRO A 104 -13.87 -2.90 -8.28
C PRO A 104 -14.94 -2.20 -7.42
N VAL A 105 -15.18 -2.73 -6.22
CA VAL A 105 -16.08 -2.12 -5.22
C VAL A 105 -15.35 -1.14 -4.31
N GLY A 106 -14.02 -1.16 -4.34
CA GLY A 106 -13.14 -0.29 -3.58
C GLY A 106 -11.66 -0.61 -3.82
N ILE A 107 -10.79 0.03 -3.06
CA ILE A 107 -9.34 -0.18 -3.11
C ILE A 107 -8.79 -0.31 -1.69
N LEU A 108 -7.86 -1.23 -1.49
CA LEU A 108 -6.98 -1.27 -0.33
C LEU A 108 -5.61 -0.77 -0.74
N ALA A 109 -5.08 0.23 -0.03
CA ALA A 109 -3.76 0.79 -0.27
C ALA A 109 -2.91 0.77 1.00
N ALA A 110 -1.61 0.62 0.82
CA ALA A 110 -0.64 0.66 1.92
C ALA A 110 0.67 1.29 1.43
N ALA A 111 1.31 2.04 2.32
CA ALA A 111 2.61 2.64 2.08
C ALA A 111 3.66 2.00 2.99
N VAL A 112 4.67 1.36 2.39
CA VAL A 112 5.81 0.77 3.11
C VAL A 112 6.97 1.78 3.08
N PRO A 113 7.74 1.96 4.17
CA PRO A 113 8.95 2.77 4.12
C PRO A 113 9.88 2.33 2.98
N LEU A 114 10.40 3.27 2.18
CA LEU A 114 11.29 2.95 1.07
C LEU A 114 12.52 2.16 1.54
N SER A 115 13.06 2.49 2.70
CA SER A 115 14.20 1.80 3.31
C SER A 115 13.91 0.33 3.63
N GLU A 116 12.70 0.01 4.08
CA GLU A 116 12.27 -1.36 4.37
C GLU A 116 12.08 -2.15 3.08
N ALA A 117 11.42 -1.56 2.08
CA ALA A 117 11.27 -2.18 0.77
C ALA A 117 12.62 -2.47 0.10
N LEU A 118 13.58 -1.54 0.19
CA LEU A 118 14.94 -1.75 -0.33
C LEU A 118 15.72 -2.80 0.48
N SER A 119 15.51 -2.87 1.79
CA SER A 119 16.10 -3.91 2.63
C SER A 119 15.55 -5.30 2.29
N ALA A 120 14.25 -5.42 2.05
CA ALA A 120 13.60 -6.65 1.62
C ALA A 120 14.02 -7.06 0.20
N PHE A 121 14.17 -6.09 -0.71
CA PHE A 121 14.73 -6.36 -2.03
C PHE A 121 16.15 -6.91 -1.92
N GLN A 122 17.02 -6.24 -1.16
CA GLN A 122 18.40 -6.67 -0.94
C GLN A 122 18.48 -8.08 -0.35
N SER A 123 17.63 -8.44 0.61
CA SER A 123 17.65 -9.79 1.20
C SER A 123 17.29 -10.88 0.19
N VAL A 124 16.53 -10.55 -0.85
CA VAL A 124 16.15 -11.48 -1.92
C VAL A 124 17.23 -11.56 -3.01
N VAL A 125 17.74 -10.42 -3.49
CA VAL A 125 18.68 -10.41 -4.62
C VAL A 125 20.16 -10.52 -4.19
N GLY A 126 20.46 -10.26 -2.92
CA GLY A 126 21.83 -10.13 -2.41
C GLY A 126 22.55 -8.88 -2.92
N GLY A 127 23.78 -8.67 -2.45
CA GLY A 127 24.66 -7.62 -2.97
C GLY A 127 24.43 -6.23 -2.37
N ARG A 128 25.00 -5.18 -2.98
CA ARG A 128 24.94 -3.81 -2.47
C ARG A 128 23.80 -3.05 -3.10
N VAL A 129 22.96 -2.41 -2.28
CA VAL A 129 21.83 -1.61 -2.74
C VAL A 129 22.02 -0.17 -2.25
N TYR A 130 21.97 0.77 -3.20
CA TYR A 130 21.99 2.20 -2.93
C TYR A 130 20.84 2.86 -3.69
N ALA A 131 20.16 3.80 -3.03
CA ALA A 131 19.17 4.67 -3.64
C ALA A 131 19.57 6.13 -3.40
N GLN A 132 19.49 6.95 -4.43
CA GLN A 132 19.85 8.36 -4.40
C GLN A 132 18.70 9.20 -4.96
N ASP A 133 18.59 10.44 -4.51
CA ASP A 133 17.71 11.43 -5.13
C ASP A 133 18.34 12.01 -6.42
N LEU A 134 17.62 12.90 -7.09
CA LEU A 134 18.10 13.56 -8.32
C LEU A 134 19.31 14.47 -8.09
N ASN A 135 19.60 14.85 -6.85
CA ASN A 135 20.75 15.66 -6.47
C ASN A 135 21.95 14.79 -6.05
N GLY A 136 21.83 13.46 -6.13
CA GLY A 136 22.86 12.51 -5.68
C GLY A 136 22.93 12.34 -4.16
N GLN A 137 21.96 12.85 -3.40
CA GLN A 137 21.88 12.59 -1.96
C GLN A 137 21.47 11.14 -1.71
N LEU A 138 22.19 10.46 -0.83
CA LEU A 138 21.91 9.08 -0.47
C LEU A 138 20.62 9.00 0.35
N LEU A 139 19.61 8.32 -0.19
CA LEU A 139 18.33 8.04 0.47
C LEU A 139 18.37 6.71 1.22
N PHE A 140 19.16 5.76 0.71
CA PHE A 140 19.38 4.45 1.32
C PHE A 140 20.72 3.89 0.84
N GLY A 141 21.45 3.21 1.71
CA GLY A 141 22.65 2.48 1.35
C GLY A 141 22.89 1.33 2.33
N ARG A 142 23.03 0.11 1.81
CA ARG A 142 23.41 -1.03 2.63
C ARG A 142 24.30 -1.97 1.83
N ASP A 143 25.43 -2.32 2.45
CA ASP A 143 26.32 -3.34 1.93
C ASP A 143 25.91 -4.71 2.46
N ASP A 144 25.89 -5.69 1.57
CA ASP A 144 25.85 -7.08 1.98
C ASP A 144 27.30 -7.56 2.22
N ASN A 145 27.62 -7.90 3.46
CA ASN A 145 28.92 -8.46 3.83
C ASN A 145 29.10 -9.92 3.37
N THR A 146 28.11 -10.56 2.72
CA THR A 146 28.18 -11.96 2.28
C THR A 146 29.37 -12.24 1.35
N TRP A 147 29.79 -11.29 0.52
CA TRP A 147 30.97 -11.47 -0.33
C TRP A 147 32.29 -11.54 0.45
N ARG A 148 32.38 -10.92 1.64
CA ARG A 148 33.57 -11.06 2.50
C ARG A 148 33.62 -12.42 3.21
N ALA A 149 32.45 -13.01 3.53
CA ALA A 149 32.38 -14.32 4.17
C ALA A 149 32.73 -15.48 3.21
N ALA A 150 32.59 -15.29 1.89
CA ALA A 150 32.98 -16.28 0.89
C ALA A 150 34.50 -16.27 0.55
N GLN A 151 35.28 -15.38 1.18
CA GLN A 151 36.73 -15.22 0.95
C GLN A 151 37.59 -15.58 2.18
N THR A 152 36.98 -16.15 3.23
CA THR A 152 37.66 -16.72 4.41
C THR A 152 37.34 -18.20 4.51
#